data_AF-A0AB39UZ66-F1
#
_entry.id   AF-A0AB39UZ66-F1
#
_cell.length_a   1.000
_cell.length_b   1.000
_cell.length_c   1.000
_cell.angle_alpha   90.00
_cell.angle_beta   90.00
_cell.angle_gamma   90.00
#
_symmetry.space_group_name_H-M   'P 1'
#
loop_
_entity.id
_entity.type
_entity.pdbx_description
1 polymer ?
#
loop_
_entity_poly.entity_id
_entity_poly.type
_entity_poly.pdbx_seq_one_letter_code
_entity_poly.pdbx_strand_id
1 'polypeptide(L)'
;MYESFFGLRELPFSIAPDPRYLYMSERHREALAHLLYGTGRDGGFVLLTGEVGTGKTTVCRCYLQKLPEGTDVAFIVHPRLTARELLATICDELEIPVRNQASVKTLIDAINAHLLKAHSQGRHVVLIIDEAQNLSSDVLEQLRLLTNLETDSKKLMQIILLGQPELLDMLARPELRQLAQRVTARYHLEALSLTDVRAYIAYRLAVAGCRRELFTPTAVRRVYRHSKGIPRLINLLCDRALLGAYAAEAPQVSARIVNTAARELGLADIAKSLRSWHRNWFVRGVAGGVLAGLLTLVLVFSLGSRTAPVTTGTLPPPSASVAPEEVSTESPVSAEPAAAPVMAAAPADSADPGRWLEKSPGDQREAWLAVIRRWHLPLPGENEALICPWLQTQGLDCLHGRGSWSTLLKIDRPAVLTLIDSRGKSVMPHCWPYVGKKLMWSWMVRP
;
A
#
# COMPACT_ATOMS: atom_id res chain seq x y z
N MET A 1 28.38 -19.40 -23.70
CA MET A 1 28.48 -19.02 -25.13
C MET A 1 28.50 -17.51 -25.31
N TYR A 2 27.37 -16.79 -25.15
CA TYR A 2 27.39 -15.33 -25.28
C TYR A 2 28.21 -14.63 -24.20
N GLU A 3 28.45 -15.28 -23.05
CA GLU A 3 29.19 -14.67 -21.94
C GLU A 3 30.59 -14.21 -22.36
N SER A 4 31.35 -15.08 -23.03
CA SER A 4 32.71 -14.80 -23.50
C SER A 4 32.77 -13.63 -24.48
N PHE A 5 31.79 -13.53 -25.39
CA PHE A 5 31.67 -12.43 -26.36
C PHE A 5 31.39 -11.07 -25.68
N PHE A 6 30.59 -11.06 -24.61
CA PHE A 6 30.26 -9.83 -23.89
C PHE A 6 31.19 -9.50 -22.71
N GLY A 7 32.11 -10.40 -22.33
CA GLY A 7 33.00 -10.26 -21.18
C GLY A 7 32.33 -10.56 -19.84
N LEU A 8 31.33 -11.43 -19.82
CA LEU A 8 30.60 -11.89 -18.63
C LEU A 8 31.28 -13.14 -18.04
N ARG A 9 31.18 -13.31 -16.72
CA ARG A 9 31.74 -14.47 -15.99
C ARG A 9 30.76 -15.63 -15.83
N GLU A 10 29.47 -15.32 -15.88
CA GLU A 10 28.33 -16.21 -15.64
C GLU A 10 27.07 -15.59 -16.27
N LEU A 11 25.98 -16.36 -16.41
CA LEU A 11 24.76 -15.91 -17.09
C LEU A 11 24.01 -14.81 -16.30
N PRO A 12 24.05 -13.53 -16.73
CA PRO A 12 23.52 -12.42 -15.94
C PRO A 12 22.02 -12.49 -15.70
N PHE A 13 21.26 -13.13 -16.59
CA PHE A 13 19.79 -13.14 -16.57
C PHE A 13 19.17 -14.52 -16.25
N SER A 14 19.94 -15.40 -15.60
CA SER A 14 19.41 -16.67 -15.09
C SER A 14 18.17 -16.45 -14.20
N ILE A 15 17.18 -17.33 -14.34
CA ILE A 15 15.94 -17.36 -13.54
C ILE A 15 16.16 -18.12 -12.22
N ALA A 16 17.29 -18.82 -12.08
CA ALA A 16 17.66 -19.48 -10.83
C ALA A 16 17.77 -18.44 -9.68
N PRO A 17 17.16 -18.71 -8.51
CA PRO A 17 17.04 -17.73 -7.43
C PRO A 17 18.32 -17.61 -6.59
N ASP A 18 19.31 -16.90 -7.12
CA ASP A 18 20.56 -16.50 -6.45
C ASP A 18 20.39 -15.13 -5.74
N PRO A 19 20.61 -15.02 -4.42
CA PRO A 19 20.53 -13.76 -3.67
C PRO A 19 21.44 -12.64 -4.18
N ARG A 20 22.61 -12.94 -4.77
CA ARG A 20 23.52 -11.92 -5.34
C ARG A 20 22.83 -11.08 -6.41
N TYR A 21 21.90 -11.68 -7.14
CA TYR A 21 21.16 -11.06 -8.24
C TYR A 21 19.88 -10.32 -7.83
N LEU A 22 19.58 -10.23 -6.52
CA LEU A 22 18.46 -9.47 -6.00
C LEU A 22 18.74 -7.96 -6.00
N TYR A 23 18.32 -7.28 -7.07
CA TYR A 23 18.27 -5.81 -7.11
C TYR A 23 17.20 -5.30 -6.14
N MET A 24 17.63 -4.66 -5.07
CA MET A 24 16.76 -4.04 -4.04
C MET A 24 16.19 -2.70 -4.51
N SER A 25 15.18 -2.73 -5.39
CA SER A 25 14.38 -1.55 -5.68
C SER A 25 13.68 -1.00 -4.43
N GLU A 26 13.18 0.24 -4.49
CA GLU A 26 12.36 0.82 -3.42
C GLU A 26 11.21 -0.11 -3.00
N ARG A 27 10.45 -0.64 -3.97
CA ARG A 27 9.38 -1.61 -3.74
C ARG A 27 9.84 -2.90 -3.03
N HIS A 28 11.05 -3.39 -3.34
CA HIS A 28 11.60 -4.57 -2.66
C HIS A 28 12.05 -4.26 -1.22
N ARG A 29 12.55 -3.04 -0.97
CA ARG A 29 12.90 -2.55 0.38
C ARG A 29 11.66 -2.31 1.25
N GLU A 30 10.61 -1.70 0.68
CA GLU A 30 9.28 -1.55 1.30
C GLU A 30 8.70 -2.92 1.67
N ALA A 31 8.61 -3.85 0.71
CA ALA A 31 8.10 -5.20 0.95
C ALA A 31 8.84 -5.93 2.07
N LEU A 32 10.18 -5.87 2.07
CA LEU A 32 11.02 -6.48 3.11
C LEU A 32 10.80 -5.82 4.49
N ALA A 33 10.64 -4.49 4.54
CA ALA A 33 10.31 -3.79 5.78
C ALA A 33 8.94 -4.18 6.34
N HIS A 34 7.94 -4.41 5.48
CA HIS A 34 6.63 -4.92 5.90
C HIS A 34 6.69 -6.34 6.48
N LEU A 35 7.54 -7.24 5.94
CA LEU A 35 7.74 -8.57 6.52
C LEU A 35 8.40 -8.49 7.90
N LEU A 36 9.46 -7.67 8.03
CA LEU A 36 10.21 -7.47 9.28
C LEU A 36 9.40 -6.76 10.37
N TYR A 37 8.50 -5.83 10.00
CA TYR A 37 7.65 -5.12 10.97
C TYR A 37 6.73 -6.09 11.74
N GLY A 38 6.21 -7.12 11.07
CA GLY A 38 5.33 -8.12 11.69
C GLY A 38 6.02 -9.09 12.65
N THR A 39 7.36 -9.15 12.67
CA THR A 39 8.12 -10.10 13.49
C THR A 39 8.37 -9.62 14.91
N GLY A 40 8.24 -8.31 15.17
CA GLY A 40 8.77 -7.69 16.39
C GLY A 40 7.81 -7.47 17.57
N ARG A 41 6.49 -7.42 17.37
CA ARG A 41 5.52 -7.03 18.43
C ARG A 41 4.19 -7.77 18.38
N ASP A 42 3.44 -7.60 17.30
CA ASP A 42 2.06 -8.06 17.19
C ASP A 42 1.95 -9.22 16.17
N GLY A 43 1.98 -10.46 16.68
CA GLY A 43 1.81 -11.66 15.85
C GLY A 43 0.42 -11.72 15.19
N GLY A 44 0.31 -12.51 14.12
CA GLY A 44 -0.87 -12.53 13.25
C GLY A 44 -0.46 -12.73 11.79
N PHE A 45 -1.31 -12.30 10.87
CA PHE A 45 -1.08 -12.47 9.44
C PHE A 45 -0.39 -11.25 8.81
N VAL A 46 0.73 -11.48 8.11
CA VAL A 46 1.32 -10.55 7.15
C VAL A 46 1.05 -11.06 5.74
N LEU A 47 0.58 -10.18 4.87
CA LEU A 47 0.20 -10.51 3.50
C LEU A 47 1.06 -9.75 2.49
N LEU A 48 1.78 -10.48 1.64
CA LEU A 48 2.60 -9.94 0.55
C LEU A 48 2.12 -10.52 -0.79
N THR A 49 1.30 -9.75 -1.51
CA THR A 49 0.82 -10.13 -2.85
C THR A 49 1.62 -9.48 -3.96
N GLY A 50 1.33 -9.84 -5.21
CA GLY A 50 1.95 -9.28 -6.40
C GLY A 50 1.86 -10.24 -7.59
N GLU A 51 2.07 -9.72 -8.80
CA GLU A 51 2.01 -10.51 -10.05
C GLU A 51 2.99 -11.69 -10.08
N VAL A 52 2.79 -12.60 -11.03
CA VAL A 52 3.69 -13.75 -11.25
C VAL A 52 5.08 -13.26 -11.65
N GLY A 53 6.08 -13.54 -10.81
CA GLY A 53 7.48 -13.19 -11.08
C GLY A 53 7.88 -11.74 -10.78
N THR A 54 7.11 -11.00 -9.96
CA THR A 54 7.50 -9.66 -9.46
C THR A 54 8.68 -9.67 -8.51
N GLY A 55 8.91 -10.80 -7.82
CA GLY A 55 10.04 -10.96 -6.90
C GLY A 55 9.69 -11.56 -5.53
N LYS A 56 8.42 -11.82 -5.22
CA LYS A 56 7.90 -12.28 -3.90
C LYS A 56 8.80 -13.29 -3.17
N THR A 57 9.05 -14.45 -3.76
CA THR A 57 9.89 -15.52 -3.19
C THR A 57 11.35 -15.08 -2.97
N THR A 58 11.86 -14.12 -3.75
CA THR A 58 13.20 -13.52 -3.57
C THR A 58 13.22 -12.53 -2.40
N VAL A 59 12.16 -11.76 -2.19
CA VAL A 59 11.97 -10.91 -0.99
C VAL A 59 11.89 -11.81 0.25
N CYS A 60 11.12 -12.91 0.18
CA CYS A 60 11.04 -13.93 1.23
C CYS A 60 12.43 -14.52 1.56
N ARG A 61 13.22 -14.92 0.56
CA ARG A 61 14.60 -15.39 0.77
C ARG A 61 15.50 -14.36 1.46
N CYS A 62 15.36 -13.07 1.14
CA CYS A 62 16.11 -12.02 1.84
C CYS A 62 15.58 -11.76 3.27
N TYR A 63 14.29 -11.94 3.51
CA TYR A 63 13.70 -11.91 4.85
C TYR A 63 14.24 -13.05 5.72
N LEU A 64 14.27 -14.28 5.20
CA LEU A 64 14.87 -15.44 5.88
C LEU A 64 16.34 -15.21 6.25
N GLN A 65 17.12 -14.60 5.33
CA GLN A 65 18.52 -14.20 5.58
C GLN A 65 18.70 -13.05 6.59
N LYS A 66 17.61 -12.46 7.10
CA LYS A 66 17.60 -11.35 8.06
C LYS A 66 16.77 -11.63 9.31
N LEU A 67 16.31 -12.86 9.49
CA LEU A 67 15.66 -13.27 10.73
C LEU A 67 16.66 -13.23 11.90
N PRO A 68 16.23 -12.81 13.10
CA PRO A 68 17.05 -12.93 14.30
C PRO A 68 17.44 -14.39 14.60
N GLU A 69 18.63 -14.58 15.15
CA GLU A 69 19.01 -15.84 15.79
C GLU A 69 17.98 -16.21 16.87
N GLY A 70 17.56 -17.47 16.92
CA GLY A 70 16.43 -17.90 17.76
C GLY A 70 15.04 -17.69 17.12
N THR A 71 14.95 -17.60 15.79
CA THR A 71 13.67 -17.71 15.06
C THR A 71 13.52 -19.11 14.46
N ASP A 72 12.48 -19.82 14.86
CA ASP A 72 12.05 -21.08 14.25
C ASP A 72 11.19 -20.77 13.02
N VAL A 73 11.41 -21.49 11.92
CA VAL A 73 10.76 -21.21 10.63
C VAL A 73 10.16 -22.48 10.05
N ALA A 74 8.92 -22.39 9.58
CA ALA A 74 8.34 -23.36 8.66
C ALA A 74 8.02 -22.68 7.32
N PHE A 75 8.41 -23.28 6.18
CA PHE A 75 8.27 -22.68 4.85
C PHE A 75 7.56 -23.59 3.84
N ILE A 76 6.24 -23.45 3.76
CA ILE A 76 5.38 -24.26 2.90
C ILE A 76 5.35 -23.68 1.48
N VAL A 77 6.09 -24.29 0.56
CA VAL A 77 6.17 -23.87 -0.86
C VAL A 77 5.01 -24.41 -1.72
N HIS A 78 4.37 -25.51 -1.31
CA HIS A 78 3.35 -26.21 -2.09
C HIS A 78 2.03 -26.39 -1.31
N PRO A 79 1.23 -25.32 -1.09
CA PRO A 79 0.09 -25.32 -0.18
C PRO A 79 -1.18 -26.05 -0.68
N ARG A 80 -1.06 -26.98 -1.64
CA ARG A 80 -2.19 -27.84 -2.09
C ARG A 80 -2.38 -29.02 -1.14
N LEU A 81 -2.63 -28.69 0.12
CA LEU A 81 -2.70 -29.60 1.26
C LEU A 81 -4.11 -29.56 1.86
N THR A 82 -4.58 -30.66 2.43
CA THR A 82 -5.73 -30.62 3.35
C THR A 82 -5.36 -29.99 4.69
N ALA A 83 -6.37 -29.65 5.49
CA ALA A 83 -6.20 -29.15 6.86
C ALA A 83 -5.23 -29.99 7.72
N ARG A 84 -5.30 -31.32 7.62
CA ARG A 84 -4.44 -32.25 8.37
C ARG A 84 -3.01 -32.29 7.82
N GLU A 85 -2.85 -32.19 6.50
CA GLU A 85 -1.54 -32.22 5.83
C GLU A 85 -0.77 -30.92 6.01
N LEU A 86 -1.45 -29.77 6.05
CA LEU A 86 -0.85 -28.51 6.48
C LEU A 86 -0.27 -28.66 7.90
N LEU A 87 -1.08 -29.13 8.85
CA LEU A 87 -0.65 -29.29 10.24
C LEU A 87 0.48 -30.33 10.41
N ALA A 88 0.51 -31.38 9.59
CA ALA A 88 1.62 -32.33 9.55
C ALA A 88 2.89 -31.66 9.02
N THR A 89 2.81 -30.99 7.86
CA THR A 89 3.93 -30.23 7.27
C THR A 89 4.49 -29.17 8.24
N ILE A 90 3.63 -28.51 9.03
CA ILE A 90 4.08 -27.57 10.09
C ILE A 90 4.85 -28.30 11.19
N CYS A 91 4.47 -29.52 11.56
CA CYS A 91 5.24 -30.32 12.50
C CYS A 91 6.59 -30.76 11.90
N ASP A 92 6.59 -31.22 10.65
CA ASP A 92 7.78 -31.69 9.95
C ASP A 92 8.83 -30.57 9.79
N GLU A 93 8.39 -29.38 9.35
CA GLU A 93 9.24 -28.20 9.15
C GLU A 93 9.74 -27.56 10.47
N LEU A 94 9.01 -27.72 11.57
CA LEU A 94 9.44 -27.26 12.92
C LEU A 94 10.15 -28.35 13.73
N GLU A 95 10.50 -29.48 13.12
CA GLU A 95 11.12 -30.66 13.76
C GLU A 95 10.33 -31.22 14.97
N ILE A 96 9.00 -31.07 14.99
CA ILE A 96 8.12 -31.48 16.08
C ILE A 96 7.82 -32.97 15.98
N PRO A 97 8.25 -33.82 16.93
CA PRO A 97 8.07 -35.27 16.84
C PRO A 97 6.61 -35.67 17.09
N VAL A 98 5.91 -36.04 16.01
CA VAL A 98 4.52 -36.54 16.03
C VAL A 98 4.44 -37.98 15.48
N ARG A 99 3.41 -38.73 15.89
CA ARG A 99 3.19 -40.09 15.37
C ARG A 99 2.65 -40.05 13.95
N ASN A 100 3.08 -41.00 13.11
CA ASN A 100 2.45 -41.25 11.81
C ASN A 100 0.93 -41.39 11.96
N GLN A 101 0.18 -40.76 11.05
CA GLN A 101 -1.29 -40.71 11.06
C GLN A 101 -1.90 -40.02 12.31
N ALA A 102 -1.16 -39.15 13.00
CA ALA A 102 -1.68 -38.31 14.08
C ALA A 102 -2.97 -37.56 13.69
N SER A 103 -3.90 -37.46 14.64
CA SER A 103 -5.15 -36.71 14.48
C SER A 103 -4.91 -35.21 14.44
N VAL A 104 -5.83 -34.46 13.84
CA VAL A 104 -5.80 -32.98 13.80
C VAL A 104 -5.60 -32.38 15.20
N LYS A 105 -6.29 -32.90 16.23
CA LYS A 105 -6.10 -32.48 17.62
C LYS A 105 -4.66 -32.73 18.09
N THR A 106 -4.11 -33.92 17.84
CA THR A 106 -2.74 -34.29 18.26
C THR A 106 -1.69 -33.37 17.62
N LEU A 107 -1.88 -32.99 16.36
CA LEU A 107 -0.99 -32.06 15.66
C LEU A 107 -1.09 -30.64 16.26
N ILE A 108 -2.30 -30.15 16.52
CA ILE A 108 -2.52 -28.83 17.15
C ILE A 108 -1.97 -28.79 18.58
N ASP A 109 -2.18 -29.85 19.38
CA ASP A 109 -1.63 -29.99 20.73
C ASP A 109 -0.10 -29.91 20.71
N ALA A 110 0.55 -30.61 19.76
CA ALA A 110 2.00 -30.63 19.60
C ALA A 110 2.57 -29.28 19.13
N ILE A 111 1.93 -28.65 18.14
CA ILE A 111 2.28 -27.29 17.69
C ILE A 111 2.17 -26.30 18.85
N ASN A 112 1.08 -26.32 19.62
CA ASN A 112 0.90 -25.44 20.77
C ASN A 112 1.99 -25.64 21.84
N ALA A 113 2.33 -26.89 22.14
CA ALA A 113 3.41 -27.21 23.08
C ALA A 113 4.78 -26.69 22.60
N HIS A 114 5.09 -26.81 21.30
CA HIS A 114 6.31 -26.23 20.71
C HIS A 114 6.31 -24.70 20.76
N LEU A 115 5.19 -24.07 20.39
CA LEU A 115 5.02 -22.61 20.44
C LEU A 115 5.25 -22.04 21.85
N LEU A 116 4.66 -22.64 22.88
CA LEU A 116 4.86 -22.25 24.28
C LEU A 116 6.31 -22.49 24.76
N LYS A 117 6.95 -23.57 24.30
CA LYS A 117 8.35 -23.87 24.59
C LYS A 117 9.32 -22.88 23.92
N ALA A 118 9.08 -22.52 22.65
CA ALA A 118 9.85 -21.49 21.96
C ALA A 118 9.70 -20.14 22.68
N HIS A 119 8.46 -19.74 23.01
CA HIS A 119 8.17 -18.48 23.67
C HIS A 119 8.80 -18.34 25.07
N SER A 120 8.75 -19.39 25.90
CA SER A 120 9.40 -19.39 27.22
C SER A 120 10.93 -19.35 27.15
N GLN A 121 11.52 -19.69 25.99
CA GLN A 121 12.93 -19.53 25.68
C GLN A 121 13.28 -18.20 25.00
N GLY A 122 12.30 -17.29 24.84
CA GLY A 122 12.48 -16.03 24.12
C GLY A 122 12.61 -16.18 22.58
N ARG A 123 12.36 -17.38 22.04
CA ARG A 123 12.39 -17.66 20.60
C ARG A 123 11.09 -17.26 19.93
N HIS A 124 11.19 -16.90 18.65
CA HIS A 124 10.06 -16.53 17.79
C HIS A 124 9.73 -17.68 16.84
N VAL A 125 8.47 -17.82 16.40
CA VAL A 125 8.07 -18.83 15.41
C VAL A 125 7.34 -18.19 14.24
N VAL A 126 7.84 -18.44 13.02
CA VAL A 126 7.32 -17.85 11.78
C VAL A 126 6.93 -18.96 10.81
N LEU A 127 5.64 -19.01 10.47
CA LEU A 127 5.10 -19.84 9.39
C LEU A 127 5.02 -19.01 8.12
N ILE A 128 5.69 -19.42 7.05
CA ILE A 128 5.64 -18.80 5.74
C ILE A 128 4.97 -19.76 4.75
N ILE A 129 4.05 -19.24 3.94
CA ILE A 129 3.37 -20.01 2.90
C ILE A 129 3.50 -19.27 1.57
N ASP A 130 4.13 -19.89 0.56
CA ASP A 130 4.21 -19.35 -0.80
C ASP A 130 3.05 -19.85 -1.68
N GLU A 131 2.71 -19.09 -2.73
CA GLU A 131 1.59 -19.36 -3.64
C GLU A 131 0.24 -19.62 -2.91
N ALA A 132 0.02 -18.91 -1.80
CA ALA A 132 -1.07 -19.14 -0.84
C ALA A 132 -2.50 -18.93 -1.39
N GLN A 133 -2.67 -18.39 -2.60
CA GLN A 133 -3.95 -18.42 -3.32
C GLN A 133 -4.40 -19.83 -3.76
N ASN A 134 -3.55 -20.86 -3.61
CA ASN A 134 -3.91 -22.28 -3.81
C ASN A 134 -4.51 -22.94 -2.55
N LEU A 135 -4.58 -22.24 -1.40
CA LEU A 135 -5.22 -22.75 -0.17
C LEU A 135 -6.75 -22.83 -0.35
N SER A 136 -7.41 -23.80 0.30
CA SER A 136 -8.87 -23.77 0.45
C SER A 136 -9.30 -22.87 1.61
N SER A 137 -10.58 -22.50 1.64
CA SER A 137 -11.21 -21.79 2.76
C SER A 137 -11.05 -22.54 4.08
N ASP A 138 -11.19 -23.88 4.09
CA ASP A 138 -11.01 -24.71 5.29
C ASP A 138 -9.58 -24.62 5.86
N VAL A 139 -8.56 -24.59 4.99
CA VAL A 139 -7.16 -24.51 5.42
C VAL A 139 -6.80 -23.11 5.91
N LEU A 140 -7.36 -22.07 5.27
CA LEU A 140 -7.29 -20.70 5.78
C LEU A 140 -7.98 -20.57 7.14
N GLU A 141 -9.10 -21.25 7.36
CA GLU A 141 -9.77 -21.28 8.67
C GLU A 141 -8.94 -22.02 9.72
N GLN A 142 -8.25 -23.12 9.39
CA GLN A 142 -7.28 -23.73 10.31
C GLN A 142 -6.11 -22.79 10.64
N LEU A 143 -5.57 -22.06 9.65
CA LEU A 143 -4.56 -21.03 9.90
C LEU A 143 -5.11 -19.93 10.83
N ARG A 144 -6.39 -19.54 10.68
CA ARG A 144 -7.06 -18.59 11.59
C ARG A 144 -7.09 -19.12 13.02
N LEU A 145 -7.35 -20.42 13.19
CA LEU A 145 -7.36 -21.07 14.51
C LEU A 145 -5.97 -21.15 15.13
N LEU A 146 -4.91 -21.40 14.33
CA LEU A 146 -3.53 -21.36 14.82
C LEU A 146 -3.13 -19.98 15.37
N THR A 147 -3.63 -18.86 14.83
CA THR A 147 -3.39 -17.53 15.42
C THR A 147 -4.24 -17.21 16.66
N ASN A 148 -4.97 -18.19 17.23
CA ASN A 148 -5.49 -18.14 18.60
C ASN A 148 -4.51 -18.74 19.62
N LEU A 149 -3.39 -19.34 19.17
CA LEU A 149 -2.37 -19.86 20.08
C LEU A 149 -1.56 -18.66 20.60
N GLU A 150 -1.92 -18.22 21.80
CA GLU A 150 -1.41 -17.03 22.45
C GLU A 150 -1.33 -17.19 23.97
N THR A 151 -0.51 -16.36 24.59
CA THR A 151 -0.56 -16.07 26.03
C THR A 151 -1.40 -14.81 26.26
N ASP A 152 -1.77 -14.55 27.51
CA ASP A 152 -2.52 -13.35 27.94
C ASP A 152 -1.89 -12.01 27.52
N SER A 153 -0.62 -12.02 27.07
CA SER A 153 0.11 -10.83 26.63
C SER A 153 0.59 -10.86 25.17
N LYS A 154 0.73 -12.03 24.54
CA LYS A 154 1.45 -12.19 23.26
C LYS A 154 0.98 -13.40 22.45
N LYS A 155 0.78 -13.15 21.14
CA LYS A 155 0.66 -14.17 20.08
C LYS A 155 1.95 -14.99 19.97
N LEU A 156 1.82 -16.31 19.76
CA LEU A 156 2.98 -17.22 19.72
C LEU A 156 3.56 -17.46 18.32
N MET A 157 2.79 -17.21 17.25
CA MET A 157 3.19 -17.46 15.86
C MET A 157 2.90 -16.24 14.97
N GLN A 158 3.84 -15.87 14.09
CA GLN A 158 3.60 -15.00 12.93
C GLN A 158 3.30 -15.88 11.70
N ILE A 159 2.29 -15.54 10.90
CA ILE A 159 1.98 -16.21 9.64
C ILE A 159 2.20 -15.23 8.47
N ILE A 160 3.05 -15.59 7.52
CA ILE A 160 3.34 -14.82 6.31
C ILE A 160 2.73 -15.53 5.10
N LEU A 161 1.73 -14.89 4.48
CA LEU A 161 1.11 -15.37 3.25
C LEU A 161 1.70 -14.61 2.07
N LEU A 162 2.41 -15.32 1.19
CA LEU A 162 2.88 -14.82 -0.10
C LEU A 162 1.91 -15.33 -1.18
N GLY A 163 1.51 -14.48 -2.13
CA GLY A 163 0.53 -14.92 -3.14
C GLY A 163 0.35 -14.00 -4.34
N GLN A 164 -0.51 -14.44 -5.25
CA GLN A 164 -0.96 -13.69 -6.42
C GLN A 164 -2.18 -12.79 -6.03
N PRO A 165 -2.61 -11.83 -6.87
CA PRO A 165 -3.68 -10.88 -6.52
C PRO A 165 -4.98 -11.54 -6.06
N GLU A 166 -5.31 -12.72 -6.59
CA GLU A 166 -6.49 -13.53 -6.28
C GLU A 166 -6.60 -13.91 -4.79
N LEU A 167 -5.48 -13.87 -4.05
CA LEU A 167 -5.47 -14.03 -2.60
C LEU A 167 -6.23 -12.88 -1.90
N LEU A 168 -6.20 -11.66 -2.44
CA LEU A 168 -6.99 -10.54 -1.93
C LEU A 168 -8.49 -10.77 -2.15
N ASP A 169 -8.87 -11.23 -3.35
CA ASP A 169 -10.27 -11.52 -3.70
C ASP A 169 -10.82 -12.69 -2.87
N MET A 170 -9.99 -13.70 -2.60
CA MET A 170 -10.35 -14.79 -1.69
C MET A 170 -10.53 -14.29 -0.25
N LEU A 171 -9.61 -13.46 0.25
CA LEU A 171 -9.72 -12.88 1.60
C LEU A 171 -10.86 -11.86 1.75
N ALA A 172 -11.37 -11.32 0.65
CA ALA A 172 -12.53 -10.42 0.64
C ALA A 172 -13.88 -11.17 0.79
N ARG A 173 -13.90 -12.50 0.66
CA ARG A 173 -15.14 -13.30 0.75
C ARG A 173 -15.76 -13.22 2.16
N PRO A 174 -17.10 -13.22 2.30
CA PRO A 174 -17.77 -13.11 3.60
C PRO A 174 -17.34 -14.18 4.62
N GLU A 175 -17.12 -15.40 4.15
CA GLU A 175 -16.60 -16.56 4.91
C GLU A 175 -15.25 -16.27 5.58
N LEU A 176 -14.32 -15.62 4.88
CA LEU A 176 -12.94 -15.39 5.34
C LEU A 176 -12.73 -14.04 6.03
N ARG A 177 -13.80 -13.26 6.23
CA ARG A 177 -13.78 -11.93 6.88
C ARG A 177 -13.06 -11.93 8.23
N GLN A 178 -13.22 -12.99 9.04
CA GLN A 178 -12.56 -13.08 10.35
C GLN A 178 -11.04 -13.26 10.25
N LEU A 179 -10.52 -13.95 9.22
CA LEU A 179 -9.08 -14.03 8.98
C LEU A 179 -8.57 -12.71 8.37
N ALA A 180 -9.32 -12.11 7.44
CA ALA A 180 -8.95 -10.82 6.84
C ALA A 180 -8.80 -9.71 7.89
N GLN A 181 -9.59 -9.72 8.97
CA GLN A 181 -9.45 -8.80 10.11
C GLN A 181 -8.16 -9.04 10.95
N ARG A 182 -7.53 -10.21 10.86
CA ARG A 182 -6.27 -10.57 11.55
C ARG A 182 -5.02 -10.31 10.71
N VAL A 183 -5.17 -9.75 9.52
CA VAL A 183 -4.05 -9.34 8.66
C VAL A 183 -3.56 -7.97 9.11
N THR A 184 -2.48 -7.96 9.90
CA THR A 184 -1.88 -6.78 10.53
C THR A 184 -1.13 -5.90 9.53
N ALA A 185 -0.49 -6.52 8.53
CA ALA A 185 0.20 -5.82 7.44
C ALA A 185 -0.19 -6.39 6.08
N ARG A 186 -0.40 -5.50 5.10
CA ARG A 186 -0.64 -5.83 3.68
C ARG A 186 0.34 -5.03 2.84
N TYR A 187 1.02 -5.70 1.91
CA TYR A 187 1.80 -5.04 0.86
C TYR A 187 1.55 -5.73 -0.48
N HIS A 188 1.61 -4.94 -1.57
CA HIS A 188 1.49 -5.44 -2.93
C HIS A 188 2.75 -5.08 -3.71
N LEU A 189 3.53 -6.11 -4.07
CA LEU A 189 4.78 -5.96 -4.80
C LEU A 189 4.51 -5.71 -6.29
N GLU A 190 4.41 -4.41 -6.62
CA GLU A 190 4.31 -3.89 -7.98
C GLU A 190 5.50 -4.32 -8.88
N ALA A 191 5.27 -4.26 -10.19
CA ALA A 191 6.33 -4.42 -11.19
C ALA A 191 7.30 -3.22 -11.20
N LEU A 192 8.53 -3.44 -11.69
CA LEU A 192 9.58 -2.41 -11.69
C LEU A 192 9.26 -1.24 -12.64
N SER A 193 9.50 -0.01 -12.18
CA SER A 193 9.40 1.21 -12.99
C SER A 193 10.38 1.19 -14.19
N LEU A 194 10.17 1.99 -15.23
CA LEU A 194 11.13 2.08 -16.35
C LEU A 194 12.55 2.47 -15.90
N THR A 195 12.65 3.31 -14.86
CA THR A 195 13.89 3.68 -14.18
C THR A 195 14.53 2.49 -13.48
N ASP A 196 13.75 1.72 -12.71
CA ASP A 196 14.21 0.48 -12.08
C ASP A 196 14.62 -0.58 -13.12
N VAL A 197 13.94 -0.69 -14.26
CA VAL A 197 14.33 -1.66 -15.30
C VAL A 197 15.71 -1.35 -15.87
N ARG A 198 16.10 -0.07 -16.01
CA ARG A 198 17.48 0.28 -16.39
C ARG A 198 18.47 -0.14 -15.29
N ALA A 199 18.17 0.20 -14.03
CA ALA A 199 19.02 -0.12 -12.90
C ALA A 199 19.16 -1.64 -12.66
N TYR A 200 18.07 -2.40 -12.81
CA TYR A 200 18.01 -3.86 -12.71
C TYR A 200 18.88 -4.55 -13.77
N ILE A 201 18.77 -4.13 -15.03
CA ILE A 201 19.60 -4.65 -16.13
C ILE A 201 21.08 -4.34 -15.87
N ALA A 202 21.41 -3.11 -15.47
CA ALA A 202 22.78 -2.72 -15.13
C ALA A 202 23.32 -3.48 -13.91
N TYR A 203 22.51 -3.68 -12.88
CA TYR A 203 22.86 -4.43 -11.67
C TYR A 203 23.18 -5.89 -11.98
N ARG A 204 22.29 -6.60 -12.70
CA ARG A 204 22.53 -8.00 -13.06
C ARG A 204 23.73 -8.17 -13.99
N LEU A 205 23.98 -7.24 -14.92
CA LEU A 205 25.21 -7.24 -15.71
C LEU A 205 26.46 -7.02 -14.86
N ALA A 206 26.41 -6.09 -13.90
CA ALA A 206 27.54 -5.78 -13.02
C ALA A 206 27.91 -6.94 -12.08
N VAL A 207 26.91 -7.66 -11.53
CA VAL A 207 27.15 -8.88 -10.73
C VAL A 207 27.84 -9.96 -11.56
N ALA A 208 27.43 -10.14 -12.83
CA ALA A 208 28.09 -11.04 -13.80
C ALA A 208 29.45 -10.51 -14.32
N GLY A 209 29.97 -9.40 -13.78
CA GLY A 209 31.28 -8.83 -14.10
C GLY A 209 31.30 -7.75 -15.18
N CYS A 210 30.18 -7.47 -15.87
CA CYS A 210 30.13 -6.50 -16.96
C CYS A 210 29.56 -5.14 -16.50
N ARG A 211 30.43 -4.13 -16.40
CA ARG A 211 30.04 -2.72 -16.13
C ARG A 211 29.69 -1.91 -17.40
N ARG A 212 29.72 -2.53 -18.59
CA ARG A 212 29.43 -1.88 -19.88
C ARG A 212 27.91 -1.80 -20.10
N GLU A 213 27.40 -0.71 -20.67
CA GLU A 213 26.02 -0.70 -21.17
C GLU A 213 25.89 -1.61 -22.41
N LEU A 214 25.49 -2.87 -22.20
CA LEU A 214 25.20 -3.82 -23.28
C LEU A 214 23.84 -3.56 -23.94
N PHE A 215 22.95 -2.78 -23.32
CA PHE A 215 21.60 -2.50 -23.82
C PHE A 215 21.46 -1.02 -24.15
N THR A 216 21.16 -0.70 -25.42
CA THR A 216 20.87 0.68 -25.83
C THR A 216 19.67 1.26 -25.07
N PRO A 217 19.57 2.59 -24.83
CA PRO A 217 18.39 3.19 -24.19
C PRO A 217 17.07 2.95 -24.94
N THR A 218 17.12 2.66 -26.24
CA THR A 218 15.95 2.21 -27.01
C THR A 218 15.60 0.74 -26.75
N ALA A 219 16.60 -0.14 -26.54
CA ALA A 219 16.38 -1.52 -26.11
C ALA A 219 15.76 -1.59 -24.71
N VAL A 220 16.27 -0.87 -23.71
CA VAL A 220 15.70 -0.83 -22.35
C VAL A 220 14.23 -0.42 -22.36
N ARG A 221 13.87 0.61 -23.16
CA ARG A 221 12.46 1.02 -23.36
C ARG A 221 11.60 -0.03 -24.07
N ARG A 222 12.18 -0.95 -24.86
CA ARG A 222 11.46 -2.11 -25.41
C ARG A 222 11.36 -3.25 -24.40
N VAL A 223 12.39 -3.50 -23.59
CA VAL A 223 12.35 -4.50 -22.51
C VAL A 223 11.23 -4.16 -21.53
N TYR A 224 11.17 -2.93 -21.02
CA TYR A 224 10.08 -2.48 -20.14
C TYR A 224 8.70 -2.61 -20.80
N ARG A 225 8.56 -2.25 -22.09
CA ARG A 225 7.26 -2.30 -22.80
C ARG A 225 6.69 -3.72 -22.92
N HIS A 226 7.54 -4.72 -23.17
CA HIS A 226 7.14 -6.12 -23.35
C HIS A 226 7.06 -6.89 -22.03
N SER A 227 7.95 -6.60 -21.08
CA SER A 227 7.96 -7.22 -19.73
C SER A 227 6.99 -6.59 -18.73
N LYS A 228 6.48 -5.39 -19.01
CA LYS A 228 5.70 -4.55 -18.07
C LYS A 228 6.42 -4.24 -16.75
N GLY A 229 7.75 -4.40 -16.69
CA GLY A 229 8.52 -4.25 -15.46
C GLY A 229 8.65 -5.52 -14.64
N ILE A 230 8.05 -6.65 -15.04
CA ILE A 230 8.08 -7.90 -14.29
C ILE A 230 9.48 -8.54 -14.40
N PRO A 231 10.26 -8.68 -13.31
CA PRO A 231 11.63 -9.23 -13.33
C PRO A 231 11.78 -10.55 -14.07
N ARG A 232 10.86 -11.53 -13.89
CA ARG A 232 10.91 -12.80 -14.63
C ARG A 232 10.85 -12.63 -16.15
N LEU A 233 10.04 -11.68 -16.64
CA LEU A 233 9.94 -11.36 -18.07
C LEU A 233 11.11 -10.51 -18.57
N ILE A 234 11.66 -9.62 -17.73
CA ILE A 234 12.89 -8.87 -18.02
C ILE A 234 14.05 -9.86 -18.24
N ASN A 235 14.20 -10.84 -17.35
CA ASN A 235 15.25 -11.86 -17.41
C ASN A 235 15.18 -12.68 -18.70
N LEU A 236 14.02 -13.31 -18.98
CA LEU A 236 13.78 -14.06 -20.22
C LEU A 236 14.12 -13.25 -21.47
N LEU A 237 13.64 -11.99 -21.51
CA LEU A 237 13.79 -11.12 -22.67
C LEU A 237 15.22 -10.59 -22.83
N CYS A 238 15.95 -10.34 -21.74
CA CYS A 238 17.34 -9.90 -21.79
C CYS A 238 18.30 -11.04 -22.14
N ASP A 239 18.11 -12.24 -21.59
CA ASP A 239 18.87 -13.43 -21.99
C ASP A 239 18.72 -13.74 -23.48
N ARG A 240 17.47 -13.83 -23.95
CA ARG A 240 17.15 -14.07 -25.37
C ARG A 240 17.68 -12.96 -26.28
N ALA A 241 17.70 -11.70 -25.82
CA ALA A 241 18.25 -10.59 -26.58
C ALA A 241 19.79 -10.52 -26.57
N LEU A 242 20.48 -11.04 -25.54
CA LEU A 242 21.94 -11.23 -25.57
C LEU A 242 22.32 -12.36 -26.53
N LEU A 243 21.60 -13.49 -26.51
CA LEU A 243 21.73 -14.56 -27.50
C LEU A 243 21.56 -14.04 -28.94
N GLY A 244 20.49 -13.27 -29.19
CA GLY A 244 20.21 -12.68 -30.50
C GLY A 244 21.17 -11.55 -30.91
N ALA A 245 21.88 -10.92 -29.97
CA ALA A 245 22.94 -9.97 -30.27
C ALA A 245 24.27 -10.67 -30.60
N TYR A 246 24.62 -11.71 -29.83
CA TYR A 246 25.76 -12.59 -30.11
C TYR A 246 25.64 -13.25 -31.49
N ALA A 247 24.48 -13.82 -31.83
CA ALA A 247 24.22 -14.45 -33.13
C ALA A 247 24.18 -13.47 -34.32
N ALA A 248 24.22 -12.16 -34.06
CA ALA A 248 24.33 -11.10 -35.06
C ALA A 248 25.64 -10.30 -34.93
N GLU A 249 26.61 -10.81 -34.16
CA GLU A 249 27.91 -10.21 -33.84
C GLU A 249 27.82 -8.75 -33.33
N ALA A 250 26.67 -8.39 -32.75
CA ALA A 250 26.34 -7.02 -32.38
C ALA A 250 26.91 -6.68 -30.99
N PRO A 251 27.76 -5.64 -30.85
CA PRO A 251 28.39 -5.28 -29.57
C PRO A 251 27.41 -4.72 -28.53
N GLN A 252 26.18 -4.37 -28.94
CA GLN A 252 25.09 -3.95 -28.06
C GLN A 252 23.73 -4.48 -28.54
N VAL A 253 22.87 -4.80 -27.58
CA VAL A 253 21.47 -5.12 -27.79
C VAL A 253 20.72 -3.85 -28.25
N SER A 254 20.19 -3.93 -29.47
CA SER A 254 19.37 -2.87 -30.08
C SER A 254 17.87 -3.11 -29.85
N ALA A 255 17.08 -2.05 -30.00
CA ALA A 255 15.62 -2.16 -29.96
C ALA A 255 15.04 -3.13 -31.01
N ARG A 256 15.75 -3.41 -32.12
CA ARG A 256 15.31 -4.41 -33.11
C ARG A 256 15.43 -5.82 -32.53
N ILE A 257 16.58 -6.15 -31.95
CA ILE A 257 16.87 -7.46 -31.33
C ILE A 257 15.86 -7.77 -30.22
N VAL A 258 15.56 -6.81 -29.33
CA VAL A 258 14.53 -6.98 -28.29
C VAL A 258 13.12 -7.24 -28.87
N ASN A 259 12.76 -6.66 -30.01
CA ASN A 259 11.45 -6.97 -30.65
C ASN A 259 11.45 -8.32 -31.39
N THR A 260 12.61 -8.93 -31.64
CA THR A 260 12.71 -10.30 -32.16
C THR A 260 12.63 -11.31 -31.02
N ALA A 261 13.45 -11.14 -29.97
CA ALA A 261 13.36 -11.91 -28.73
C ALA A 261 11.96 -11.89 -28.10
N ALA A 262 11.26 -10.74 -28.10
CA ALA A 262 9.88 -10.65 -27.61
C ALA A 262 8.84 -11.39 -28.48
N ARG A 263 9.12 -11.66 -29.76
CA ARG A 263 8.25 -12.49 -30.62
C ARG A 263 8.51 -13.97 -30.37
N GLU A 264 9.78 -14.37 -30.29
CA GLU A 264 10.20 -15.75 -29.94
C GLU A 264 9.65 -16.21 -28.59
N LEU A 265 9.54 -15.29 -27.62
CA LEU A 265 8.98 -15.53 -26.29
C LEU A 265 7.45 -15.31 -26.19
N GLY A 266 6.75 -15.03 -27.30
CA GLY A 266 5.30 -14.76 -27.32
C GLY A 266 4.84 -13.43 -26.66
N LEU A 267 5.75 -12.66 -26.06
CA LEU A 267 5.45 -11.43 -25.32
C LEU A 267 5.00 -10.26 -26.20
N ALA A 268 5.25 -10.31 -27.51
CA ALA A 268 4.98 -9.23 -28.47
C ALA A 268 3.50 -8.83 -28.59
N ASP A 269 2.56 -9.71 -28.23
CA ASP A 269 1.11 -9.51 -28.39
C ASP A 269 0.42 -8.99 -27.12
N ILE A 270 1.00 -9.23 -25.94
CA ILE A 270 0.59 -8.62 -24.65
C ILE A 270 0.60 -7.09 -24.75
N ALA A 271 1.58 -6.53 -25.48
CA ALA A 271 1.69 -5.10 -25.74
C ALA A 271 0.67 -4.56 -26.77
N LYS A 272 0.00 -5.42 -27.56
CA LYS A 272 -1.02 -5.02 -28.56
C LYS A 272 -2.42 -4.99 -27.96
N SER A 273 -2.79 -6.00 -27.17
CA SER A 273 -4.13 -6.16 -26.57
C SER A 273 -4.63 -4.90 -25.85
N LEU A 274 -3.83 -4.35 -24.94
CA LEU A 274 -4.17 -3.13 -24.20
C LEU A 274 -4.29 -1.88 -25.11
N ARG A 275 -3.66 -1.89 -26.28
CA ARG A 275 -3.70 -0.75 -27.22
C ARG A 275 -4.93 -0.77 -28.14
N SER A 276 -5.54 -1.93 -28.39
CA SER A 276 -6.86 -2.00 -29.03
C SER A 276 -7.98 -1.57 -28.09
N TRP A 277 -7.90 -1.89 -26.80
CA TRP A 277 -8.96 -1.57 -25.83
C TRP A 277 -9.22 -0.06 -25.71
N HIS A 278 -8.18 0.73 -25.40
CA HIS A 278 -8.31 2.19 -25.33
C HIS A 278 -8.70 2.83 -26.67
N ARG A 279 -8.21 2.30 -27.81
CA ARG A 279 -8.58 2.81 -29.15
C ARG A 279 -10.06 2.59 -29.45
N ASN A 280 -10.60 1.43 -29.10
CA ASN A 280 -12.01 1.11 -29.32
C ASN A 280 -12.93 1.95 -28.41
N TRP A 281 -12.49 2.30 -27.20
CA TRP A 281 -13.19 3.26 -26.34
C TRP A 281 -13.21 4.67 -26.95
N PHE A 282 -12.06 5.18 -27.41
CA PHE A 282 -11.99 6.54 -27.97
C PHE A 282 -12.83 6.69 -29.25
N VAL A 283 -12.79 5.70 -30.15
CA VAL A 283 -13.60 5.69 -31.38
C VAL A 283 -15.10 5.61 -31.08
N ARG A 284 -15.53 4.80 -30.09
CA ARG A 284 -16.93 4.72 -29.67
C ARG A 284 -17.40 6.02 -28.99
N GLY A 285 -16.56 6.65 -28.18
CA GLY A 285 -16.87 7.93 -27.53
C GLY A 285 -17.09 9.07 -28.54
N VAL A 286 -16.22 9.20 -29.54
CA VAL A 286 -16.37 10.21 -30.60
C VAL A 286 -17.63 9.96 -31.44
N ALA A 287 -17.90 8.71 -31.83
CA ALA A 287 -19.12 8.38 -32.58
C ALA A 287 -20.41 8.70 -31.81
N GLY A 288 -20.44 8.39 -30.50
CA GLY A 288 -21.58 8.73 -29.63
C GLY A 288 -21.76 10.25 -29.47
N GLY A 289 -20.66 11.00 -29.33
CA GLY A 289 -20.71 12.47 -29.22
C GLY A 289 -21.27 13.16 -30.48
N VAL A 290 -20.91 12.67 -31.67
CA VAL A 290 -21.44 13.21 -32.93
C VAL A 290 -22.95 12.93 -33.08
N LEU A 291 -23.41 11.72 -32.72
CA LEU A 291 -24.84 11.40 -32.74
C LEU A 291 -25.63 12.28 -31.75
N ALA A 292 -25.13 12.42 -30.51
CA ALA A 292 -25.76 13.25 -29.49
C ALA A 292 -25.84 14.72 -29.91
N GLY A 293 -24.76 15.27 -30.48
CA GLY A 293 -24.71 16.64 -30.99
C GLY A 293 -25.78 16.92 -32.06
N LEU A 294 -25.87 16.05 -33.07
CA LEU A 294 -26.92 16.13 -34.11
C LEU A 294 -28.33 16.08 -33.52
N LEU A 295 -28.58 15.18 -32.56
CA LEU A 295 -29.89 15.01 -31.93
C LEU A 295 -30.27 16.24 -31.08
N THR A 296 -29.31 16.84 -30.36
CA THR A 296 -29.54 18.12 -29.64
C THR A 296 -29.81 19.29 -30.58
N LEU A 297 -29.16 19.35 -31.75
CA LEU A 297 -29.34 20.44 -32.70
C LEU A 297 -30.73 20.39 -33.34
N VAL A 298 -31.23 19.19 -33.67
CA VAL A 298 -32.63 18.97 -34.10
C VAL A 298 -33.63 19.38 -33.02
N LEU A 299 -33.37 19.03 -31.74
CA LEU A 299 -34.23 19.40 -30.62
C LEU A 299 -34.30 20.92 -30.39
N VAL A 300 -33.16 21.62 -30.44
CA VAL A 300 -33.11 23.09 -30.30
C VAL A 300 -33.86 23.78 -31.44
N PHE A 301 -33.71 23.29 -32.68
CA PHE A 301 -34.44 23.83 -33.83
C PHE A 301 -35.95 23.57 -33.73
N SER A 302 -36.36 22.41 -33.20
CA SER A 302 -37.76 22.10 -32.94
C SER A 302 -38.39 23.00 -31.86
N LEU A 303 -37.66 23.27 -30.78
CA LEU A 303 -38.16 24.03 -29.61
C LEU A 303 -38.12 25.55 -29.80
N GLY A 304 -37.20 26.08 -30.61
CA GLY A 304 -37.09 27.52 -30.91
C GLY A 304 -38.28 28.14 -31.66
N SER A 305 -39.27 27.34 -32.05
CA SER A 305 -40.45 27.74 -32.83
C SER A 305 -41.67 28.19 -31.99
N ARG A 306 -41.58 28.20 -30.65
CA ARG A 306 -42.72 28.48 -29.75
C ARG A 306 -42.45 29.67 -28.83
N THR A 307 -42.79 30.87 -29.29
CA THR A 307 -42.80 32.10 -28.48
C THR A 307 -44.13 32.29 -27.75
N ALA A 308 -44.08 32.43 -26.42
CA ALA A 308 -45.15 32.99 -25.60
C ALA A 308 -44.52 33.93 -24.54
N PRO A 309 -45.15 35.07 -24.19
CA PRO A 309 -44.49 36.16 -23.49
C PRO A 309 -44.43 36.00 -21.96
N VAL A 310 -43.51 36.73 -21.35
CA VAL A 310 -43.30 36.85 -19.89
C VAL A 310 -43.92 38.16 -19.38
N THR A 311 -44.56 38.12 -18.21
CA THR A 311 -45.07 39.31 -17.50
C THR A 311 -44.37 39.46 -16.14
N THR A 312 -43.94 40.69 -15.83
CA THR A 312 -43.14 41.05 -14.64
C THR A 312 -43.92 41.92 -13.65
N GLY A 313 -43.70 41.79 -12.33
CA GLY A 313 -44.47 42.58 -11.33
C GLY A 313 -43.84 42.76 -9.94
N THR A 314 -43.17 43.90 -9.75
CA THR A 314 -42.72 44.53 -8.49
C THR A 314 -43.88 45.12 -7.66
N LEU A 315 -43.85 45.38 -6.34
CA LEU A 315 -42.86 45.28 -5.22
C LEU A 315 -43.71 45.18 -3.87
N PRO A 316 -43.23 45.39 -2.62
CA PRO A 316 -43.86 44.82 -1.40
C PRO A 316 -44.53 45.88 -0.46
N PRO A 317 -44.46 45.82 0.90
CA PRO A 317 -45.62 45.61 1.80
C PRO A 317 -45.96 46.85 2.67
N PRO A 318 -46.89 46.81 3.67
CA PRO A 318 -46.56 46.30 5.05
C PRO A 318 -47.76 45.75 5.89
N SER A 319 -47.51 45.51 7.20
CA SER A 319 -48.44 45.60 8.36
C SER A 319 -49.10 44.34 9.01
N ALA A 320 -48.44 43.84 10.06
CA ALA A 320 -48.89 43.74 11.49
C ALA A 320 -50.07 42.85 11.99
N SER A 321 -49.82 42.22 13.17
CA SER A 321 -50.78 41.56 14.11
C SER A 321 -51.40 40.23 13.62
N VAL A 322 -51.82 39.23 14.44
CA VAL A 322 -52.24 39.12 15.87
C VAL A 322 -51.74 37.78 16.49
N ALA A 323 -51.81 37.60 17.83
CA ALA A 323 -51.62 36.36 18.62
C ALA A 323 -52.80 36.20 19.65
N PRO A 324 -53.06 35.09 20.40
CA PRO A 324 -52.13 34.04 20.88
C PRO A 324 -52.68 32.58 21.07
N GLU A 325 -51.86 31.73 21.72
CA GLU A 325 -52.12 30.62 22.70
C GLU A 325 -53.21 29.52 22.56
N GLU A 326 -52.79 28.26 22.77
CA GLU A 326 -53.21 27.27 23.81
C GLU A 326 -52.24 26.04 23.71
N VAL A 327 -51.47 25.61 24.73
CA VAL A 327 -51.76 24.85 25.97
C VAL A 327 -52.27 23.41 25.71
N SER A 328 -51.50 22.34 26.02
CA SER A 328 -51.54 21.60 27.30
C SER A 328 -50.38 20.59 27.51
N THR A 329 -50.21 20.08 28.74
CA THR A 329 -49.30 19.01 29.22
C THR A 329 -49.76 17.57 28.81
N GLU A 330 -49.14 16.41 29.14
CA GLU A 330 -48.42 15.97 30.36
C GLU A 330 -47.58 14.66 30.15
N SER A 331 -46.98 14.08 31.21
CA SER A 331 -46.13 12.84 31.20
C SER A 331 -46.63 11.80 32.23
N PRO A 332 -46.08 10.56 32.30
CA PRO A 332 -45.05 10.30 33.35
C PRO A 332 -44.01 9.14 33.12
N VAL A 333 -42.86 9.26 33.82
CA VAL A 333 -42.06 8.28 34.63
C VAL A 333 -42.33 6.76 34.41
N SER A 334 -41.36 5.83 34.29
CA SER A 334 -39.98 5.70 34.87
C SER A 334 -38.96 5.07 33.84
N ALA A 335 -37.85 4.33 34.09
CA ALA A 335 -37.28 3.59 35.24
C ALA A 335 -35.73 3.42 35.18
N GLU A 336 -35.15 2.58 36.07
CA GLU A 336 -33.72 2.21 36.24
C GLU A 336 -33.58 0.67 36.46
N PRO A 337 -32.38 0.04 36.64
CA PRO A 337 -30.98 0.52 36.69
C PRO A 337 -30.15 -0.09 35.50
N ALA A 338 -28.83 -0.36 35.45
CA ALA A 338 -27.70 -0.40 36.40
C ALA A 338 -26.32 -0.18 35.70
N ALA A 339 -25.18 -0.43 36.37
CA ALA A 339 -23.85 0.01 35.92
C ALA A 339 -22.70 -1.06 35.93
N ALA A 340 -21.63 -0.75 35.19
CA ALA A 340 -20.28 -1.34 35.25
C ALA A 340 -19.22 -0.21 35.09
N PRO A 341 -17.96 -0.38 35.56
CA PRO A 341 -17.17 0.76 36.07
C PRO A 341 -16.29 1.54 35.07
N VAL A 342 -15.84 2.72 35.51
CA VAL A 342 -14.99 3.69 34.79
C VAL A 342 -13.61 3.79 35.43
N MET A 343 -12.55 3.84 34.61
CA MET A 343 -11.25 4.53 34.86
C MET A 343 -10.45 4.55 33.55
N ALA A 344 -9.75 5.61 33.14
CA ALA A 344 -9.66 6.98 33.67
C ALA A 344 -9.53 7.99 32.50
N ALA A 345 -9.89 9.26 32.71
CA ALA A 345 -10.04 10.25 31.64
C ALA A 345 -8.83 11.20 31.48
N ALA A 346 -8.64 11.69 30.25
CA ALA A 346 -7.85 12.89 29.93
C ALA A 346 -8.76 14.14 29.97
N PRO A 347 -8.22 15.37 30.13
CA PRO A 347 -9.03 16.57 30.41
C PRO A 347 -9.95 16.99 29.26
N ALA A 348 -11.12 17.54 29.61
CA ALA A 348 -12.30 17.63 28.75
C ALA A 348 -12.32 18.77 27.70
N ASP A 349 -11.30 19.63 27.63
CA ASP A 349 -11.29 20.82 26.75
C ASP A 349 -10.98 20.54 25.27
N SER A 350 -10.80 19.26 24.87
CA SER A 350 -10.32 18.89 23.52
C SER A 350 -11.41 18.61 22.47
N ALA A 351 -12.66 19.01 22.71
CA ALA A 351 -13.82 18.51 21.94
C ALA A 351 -14.52 19.52 21.00
N ASP A 352 -14.21 20.83 21.08
CA ASP A 352 -14.83 21.87 20.23
C ASP A 352 -13.80 22.56 19.31
N PRO A 353 -13.83 22.32 17.98
CA PRO A 353 -12.97 23.02 17.01
C PRO A 353 -13.25 24.52 16.87
N GLY A 354 -14.47 24.98 17.16
CA GLY A 354 -14.93 26.35 16.86
C GLY A 354 -14.17 27.41 17.66
N ARG A 355 -14.04 27.20 18.98
CA ARG A 355 -13.43 28.15 19.91
C ARG A 355 -11.94 28.45 19.67
N TRP A 356 -11.24 27.63 18.88
CA TRP A 356 -9.83 27.89 18.52
C TRP A 356 -9.63 28.85 17.34
N LEU A 357 -10.66 29.04 16.51
CA LEU A 357 -10.52 29.78 15.25
C LEU A 357 -10.44 31.30 15.45
N GLU A 358 -11.06 31.85 16.49
CA GLU A 358 -11.18 33.29 16.74
C GLU A 358 -9.87 33.97 17.20
N LYS A 359 -8.81 33.20 17.52
CA LYS A 359 -7.56 33.72 18.09
C LYS A 359 -6.30 33.35 17.28
N SER A 360 -6.42 33.33 15.94
CA SER A 360 -5.29 33.06 15.05
C SER A 360 -4.72 34.34 14.40
N PRO A 361 -3.39 34.45 14.21
CA PRO A 361 -2.79 35.53 13.45
C PRO A 361 -3.15 35.47 11.96
N GLY A 362 -3.09 36.60 11.27
CA GLY A 362 -3.52 36.72 9.87
C GLY A 362 -2.47 36.28 8.83
N ASP A 363 -1.20 36.18 9.23
CA ASP A 363 -0.08 35.83 8.33
C ASP A 363 0.44 34.40 8.57
N GLN A 364 0.78 33.72 7.48
CA GLN A 364 1.48 32.43 7.48
C GLN A 364 2.83 32.51 8.21
N ARG A 365 3.53 33.66 8.15
CA ARG A 365 4.77 33.86 8.90
C ARG A 365 4.52 33.84 10.41
N GLU A 366 3.53 34.59 10.88
CA GLU A 366 3.15 34.65 12.29
C GLU A 366 2.67 33.28 12.82
N ALA A 367 1.90 32.55 12.01
CA ALA A 367 1.46 31.19 12.35
C ALA A 367 2.65 30.24 12.58
N TRP A 368 3.67 30.28 11.71
CA TRP A 368 4.91 29.52 11.91
C TRP A 368 5.70 30.00 13.14
N LEU A 369 5.86 31.31 13.33
CA LEU A 369 6.58 31.87 14.49
C LEU A 369 5.92 31.48 15.82
N ALA A 370 4.58 31.38 15.87
CA ALA A 370 3.85 30.91 17.04
C ALA A 370 4.14 29.44 17.38
N VAL A 371 4.32 28.57 16.37
CA VAL A 371 4.74 27.16 16.57
C VAL A 371 6.19 27.10 17.05
N ILE A 372 7.10 27.86 16.42
CA ILE A 372 8.54 27.90 16.76
C ILE A 372 8.75 28.35 18.22
N ARG A 373 8.05 29.40 18.67
CA ARG A 373 8.06 29.85 20.08
C ARG A 373 7.65 28.74 21.05
N ARG A 374 6.62 27.95 20.70
CA ARG A 374 6.10 26.84 21.53
C ARG A 374 7.09 25.68 21.67
N TRP A 375 8.08 25.59 20.78
CA TRP A 375 9.18 24.63 20.82
C TRP A 375 10.48 25.18 21.42
N HIS A 376 10.48 26.41 21.96
CA HIS A 376 11.63 27.04 22.62
C HIS A 376 12.88 27.11 21.71
N LEU A 377 12.66 27.28 20.41
CA LEU A 377 13.70 27.48 19.41
C LEU A 377 14.00 28.97 19.22
N PRO A 378 15.21 29.34 18.76
CA PRO A 378 15.48 30.69 18.27
C PRO A 378 14.51 31.06 17.14
N LEU A 379 14.30 32.35 16.90
CA LEU A 379 13.45 32.81 15.79
C LEU A 379 14.28 32.98 14.51
N PRO A 380 13.75 32.57 13.34
CA PRO A 380 14.40 32.80 12.05
C PRO A 380 14.51 34.30 11.73
N GLY A 381 15.55 34.66 10.97
CA GLY A 381 15.84 36.05 10.60
C GLY A 381 14.80 36.64 9.65
N GLU A 382 14.72 37.97 9.56
CA GLU A 382 13.70 38.65 8.74
C GLU A 382 13.75 38.23 7.25
N ASN A 383 14.94 37.97 6.72
CA ASN A 383 15.19 37.64 5.31
C ASN A 383 15.08 36.15 4.94
N GLU A 384 14.77 35.24 5.88
CA GLU A 384 14.69 33.80 5.57
C GLU A 384 13.35 33.46 4.87
N ALA A 385 13.36 33.57 3.54
CA ALA A 385 12.18 33.46 2.67
C ALA A 385 11.44 32.09 2.72
N LEU A 386 12.02 31.06 3.34
CA LEU A 386 11.41 29.74 3.54
C LEU A 386 11.75 29.21 4.94
N ILE A 387 10.75 29.12 5.81
CA ILE A 387 10.92 28.67 7.21
C ILE A 387 11.26 27.17 7.32
N CYS A 388 10.81 26.34 6.36
CA CYS A 388 11.04 24.89 6.38
C CYS A 388 12.52 24.50 6.20
N PRO A 389 13.25 25.00 5.17
CA PRO A 389 14.70 24.83 5.08
C PRO A 389 15.47 25.31 6.31
N TRP A 390 15.06 26.42 6.93
CA TRP A 390 15.68 26.88 8.18
C TRP A 390 15.47 25.87 9.32
N LEU A 391 14.25 25.35 9.51
CA LEU A 391 13.97 24.34 10.54
C LEU A 391 14.73 23.03 10.33
N GLN A 392 15.04 22.64 9.08
CA GLN A 392 15.91 21.49 8.82
C GLN A 392 17.32 21.69 9.38
N THR A 393 17.86 22.93 9.42
CA THR A 393 19.12 23.23 10.14
C THR A 393 19.02 23.02 11.66
N GLN A 394 17.80 23.12 12.21
CA GLN A 394 17.48 22.90 13.63
C GLN A 394 17.09 21.43 13.93
N GLY A 395 17.27 20.52 12.97
CA GLY A 395 16.93 19.10 13.10
C GLY A 395 15.42 18.82 13.09
N LEU A 396 14.65 19.61 12.33
CA LEU A 396 13.20 19.47 12.21
C LEU A 396 12.75 19.50 10.74
N ASP A 397 12.12 18.41 10.29
CA ASP A 397 11.49 18.34 8.97
C ASP A 397 10.07 18.94 8.95
N CYS A 398 9.74 19.58 7.83
CA CYS A 398 8.38 19.96 7.46
C CYS A 398 7.70 18.85 6.64
N LEU A 399 6.57 18.35 7.12
CA LEU A 399 5.73 17.40 6.40
C LEU A 399 4.44 18.08 5.90
N HIS A 400 4.29 18.17 4.59
CA HIS A 400 3.12 18.79 3.95
C HIS A 400 2.04 17.73 3.68
N GLY A 401 0.79 18.02 4.04
CA GLY A 401 -0.30 17.05 3.92
C GLY A 401 -1.70 17.66 3.77
N ARG A 402 -2.68 16.78 3.51
CA ARG A 402 -4.12 17.10 3.47
C ARG A 402 -4.89 15.97 4.14
N GLY A 403 -5.97 16.29 4.84
CA GLY A 403 -6.83 15.29 5.47
C GLY A 403 -7.97 15.88 6.29
N SER A 404 -8.72 14.99 6.94
CA SER A 404 -9.83 15.34 7.84
C SER A 404 -9.34 15.75 9.23
N TRP A 405 -10.19 16.45 9.98
CA TRP A 405 -9.97 16.73 11.40
C TRP A 405 -9.66 15.47 12.23
N SER A 406 -10.40 14.39 11.99
CA SER A 406 -10.20 13.07 12.60
C SER A 406 -8.87 12.38 12.26
N THR A 407 -8.13 12.90 11.27
CA THR A 407 -6.78 12.46 10.93
C THR A 407 -5.73 13.37 11.56
N LEU A 408 -5.98 14.69 11.66
CA LEU A 408 -5.14 15.62 12.42
C LEU A 408 -5.04 15.22 13.90
N LEU A 409 -6.18 14.88 14.52
CA LEU A 409 -6.24 14.43 15.92
C LEU A 409 -5.46 13.13 16.17
N LYS A 410 -5.23 12.29 15.14
CA LYS A 410 -4.39 11.08 15.24
C LYS A 410 -2.90 11.34 15.09
N ILE A 411 -2.52 12.50 14.55
CA ILE A 411 -1.10 12.88 14.35
C ILE A 411 -0.49 13.40 15.65
N ASP A 412 -1.27 14.08 16.50
CA ASP A 412 -0.83 14.60 17.81
C ASP A 412 0.40 15.54 17.73
N ARG A 413 0.50 16.38 16.69
CA ARG A 413 1.61 17.33 16.51
C ARG A 413 1.13 18.76 16.26
N PRO A 414 1.90 19.78 16.68
CA PRO A 414 1.71 21.15 16.22
C PRO A 414 1.73 21.25 14.69
N ALA A 415 0.76 21.97 14.14
CA ALA A 415 0.58 22.11 12.71
C ALA A 415 0.04 23.50 12.33
N VAL A 416 0.41 23.97 11.14
CA VAL A 416 -0.14 25.20 10.54
C VAL A 416 -1.28 24.84 9.57
N LEU A 417 -2.47 25.30 9.97
CA LEU A 417 -3.85 25.05 9.53
C LEU A 417 -4.40 25.87 8.35
N THR A 418 -4.16 25.53 7.08
CA THR A 418 -4.94 26.16 5.99
C THR A 418 -6.31 25.50 5.87
N LEU A 419 -7.38 26.19 6.29
CA LEU A 419 -8.74 25.68 6.12
C LEU A 419 -9.30 26.02 4.74
N ILE A 420 -10.21 25.19 4.24
CA ILE A 420 -10.95 25.43 2.99
C ILE A 420 -12.46 25.41 3.31
N ASP A 421 -13.19 26.48 2.94
CA ASP A 421 -14.64 26.55 3.15
C ASP A 421 -15.40 25.57 2.23
N SER A 422 -16.70 25.39 2.49
CA SER A 422 -17.58 24.51 1.70
C SER A 422 -17.76 24.95 0.22
N ARG A 423 -17.29 26.15 -0.16
CA ARG A 423 -17.25 26.67 -1.53
C ARG A 423 -15.86 26.58 -2.16
N GLY A 424 -14.89 25.94 -1.49
CA GLY A 424 -13.54 25.74 -1.98
C GLY A 424 -12.58 26.90 -1.77
N LYS A 425 -12.99 27.97 -1.07
CA LYS A 425 -12.15 29.14 -0.81
C LYS A 425 -11.24 28.86 0.38
N SER A 426 -9.93 29.08 0.22
CA SER A 426 -8.98 28.95 1.34
C SER A 426 -9.14 30.10 2.32
N VAL A 427 -9.21 29.76 3.61
CA VAL A 427 -9.17 30.67 4.76
C VAL A 427 -7.71 30.71 5.28
N MET A 428 -7.37 31.75 6.02
CA MET A 428 -6.01 32.02 6.51
C MET A 428 -5.42 30.87 7.38
N PRO A 429 -4.08 30.79 7.52
CA PRO A 429 -3.43 29.72 8.25
C PRO A 429 -3.57 29.85 9.78
N HIS A 430 -4.31 28.92 10.39
CA HIS A 430 -4.53 28.83 11.84
C HIS A 430 -3.46 28.00 12.55
N CYS A 431 -3.29 28.16 13.88
CA CYS A 431 -2.33 27.38 14.67
C CYS A 431 -3.02 26.28 15.48
N TRP A 432 -2.66 25.01 15.28
CA TRP A 432 -3.15 23.91 16.13
C TRP A 432 -2.16 23.57 17.26
N PRO A 433 -2.54 23.65 18.55
CA PRO A 433 -1.62 23.42 19.66
C PRO A 433 -1.95 22.16 20.46
N TYR A 434 -1.16 21.10 20.26
CA TYR A 434 -1.06 20.00 21.23
C TYR A 434 0.40 19.68 21.55
N VAL A 435 0.68 19.22 22.78
CA VAL A 435 2.05 19.16 23.34
C VAL A 435 2.58 17.72 23.27
N GLY A 436 2.81 17.25 22.04
CA GLY A 436 3.45 15.98 21.72
C GLY A 436 4.68 16.18 20.83
N LYS A 437 5.83 15.68 21.29
CA LYS A 437 7.19 15.51 20.67
C LYS A 437 7.48 16.05 19.25
N LYS A 438 8.71 16.57 19.05
CA LYS A 438 9.24 17.14 17.79
C LYS A 438 8.91 16.33 16.50
N LEU A 439 8.16 16.96 15.59
CA LEU A 439 8.09 16.78 14.12
C LEU A 439 6.98 17.72 13.59
N MET A 440 7.18 18.41 12.46
CA MET A 440 6.33 19.54 12.08
C MET A 440 5.47 19.31 10.84
N TRP A 441 4.25 19.85 10.83
CA TRP A 441 3.29 19.65 9.74
C TRP A 441 2.72 20.96 9.19
N SER A 442 2.59 21.01 7.87
CA SER A 442 1.79 22.01 7.15
C SER A 442 0.59 21.29 6.56
N TRP A 443 -0.62 21.67 6.96
CA TRP A 443 -1.81 20.88 6.69
C TRP A 443 -2.93 21.71 6.08
N MET A 444 -3.61 21.13 5.09
CA MET A 444 -4.74 21.76 4.42
C MET A 444 -5.99 20.91 4.63
N VAL A 445 -6.94 21.45 5.39
CA VAL A 445 -8.11 20.72 5.92
C VAL A 445 -9.39 21.25 5.28
N ARG A 446 -10.24 20.33 4.84
CA ARG A 446 -11.67 20.59 4.62
C ARG A 446 -12.45 20.18 5.89
N PRO A 447 -13.54 20.87 6.24
CA PRO A 447 -14.44 20.46 7.31
C PRO A 447 -14.97 19.04 7.07
#